data_AF-A0A349DXB1-F1
#
_entry.id   AF-A0A349DXB1-F1
#
_cell.length_a   1.000
_cell.length_b   1.000
_cell.length_c   1.000
_cell.angle_alpha   90.00
_cell.angle_beta   90.00
_cell.angle_gamma   90.00
#
_symmetry.space_group_name_H-M   'P 1'
#
loop_
_entity.id
_entity.type
_entity.pdbx_description
1 polymer ?
#
loop_
_entity_poly.entity_id
_entity_poly.type
_entity_poly.pdbx_seq_one_letter_code
_entity_poly.pdbx_strand_id
1 'polypeptide(L)'
;MITPYIDIILYITGTFTALMILQFLLPKLMLEKVNEVKISSPAGQFYARHWGLVVFAVGALLVYAGYKPMYREPIILAATIGKVGLILLLMADFKKPYTKKLKLAMYFDMVCVTLYILYLLKV
;
A
#
# COMPACT_ATOMS: atom_id res chain seq x y z
N MET A 1 12.53 19.50 -3.35
CA MET A 1 11.35 20.40 -3.43
C MET A 1 10.12 19.87 -2.67
N ILE A 2 10.08 18.58 -2.26
CA ILE A 2 8.89 17.98 -1.62
C ILE A 2 8.93 18.00 -0.07
N THR A 3 10.12 18.16 0.51
CA THR A 3 10.39 18.10 1.97
C THR A 3 9.42 18.92 2.83
N PRO A 4 9.01 20.15 2.46
CA PRO A 4 8.06 20.92 3.28
C PRO A 4 6.66 20.31 3.38
N TYR A 5 6.29 19.43 2.45
CA TYR A 5 4.95 18.83 2.35
C TYR A 5 4.93 17.34 2.72
N ILE A 6 6.07 16.78 3.15
CA ILE A 6 6.18 15.33 3.35
C ILE A 6 5.24 14.83 4.44
N ASP A 7 4.98 15.60 5.47
CA ASP A 7 4.04 15.28 6.54
C ASP A 7 2.62 15.05 6.02
N ILE A 8 2.09 16.00 5.22
CA ILE A 8 0.76 15.90 4.61
C ILE A 8 0.70 14.73 3.64
N ILE A 9 1.76 14.53 2.84
CA ILE A 9 1.87 13.38 1.93
C ILE A 9 1.72 12.09 2.75
N LEU A 10 2.50 11.94 3.82
CA LEU A 10 2.49 10.75 4.67
C LEU A 10 1.14 10.53 5.38
N TYR A 11 0.47 11.59 5.83
CA TYR A 11 -0.87 11.48 6.41
C TYR A 11 -1.88 10.95 5.40
N ILE A 12 -1.91 11.52 4.21
CA ILE A 12 -2.88 11.14 3.17
C ILE A 12 -2.58 9.72 2.68
N THR A 13 -1.37 9.46 2.20
CA THR A 13 -1.02 8.17 1.60
C THR A 13 -1.02 7.05 2.64
N GLY A 14 -0.59 7.34 3.87
CA GLY A 14 -0.63 6.43 5.00
C GLY A 14 -2.06 6.07 5.39
N THR A 15 -2.98 7.05 5.46
CA THR A 15 -4.39 6.80 5.79
C THR A 15 -5.07 5.94 4.74
N PHE A 16 -4.89 6.24 3.44
CA PHE A 16 -5.44 5.41 2.37
C PHE A 16 -4.85 4.00 2.39
N THR A 17 -3.55 3.85 2.64
CA THR A 17 -2.90 2.54 2.77
C THR A 17 -3.45 1.77 4.00
N ALA A 18 -3.74 2.48 5.09
CA ALA A 18 -4.29 1.90 6.32
C ALA A 18 -5.71 1.35 6.15
N LEU A 19 -6.45 1.75 5.10
CA LEU A 19 -7.77 1.17 4.79
C LEU A 19 -7.72 -0.35 4.54
N MET A 20 -6.53 -0.93 4.32
CA MET A 20 -6.34 -2.38 4.23
C MET A 20 -6.70 -3.14 5.51
N ILE A 21 -6.92 -2.45 6.64
CA ILE A 21 -7.57 -3.03 7.82
C ILE A 21 -8.95 -3.63 7.49
N LEU A 22 -9.65 -3.06 6.50
CA LEU A 22 -10.93 -3.58 6.03
C LEU A 22 -10.77 -4.97 5.39
N GLN A 23 -9.64 -5.26 4.74
CA GLN A 23 -9.40 -6.60 4.19
C GLN A 23 -9.10 -7.60 5.31
N PHE A 24 -8.47 -7.16 6.39
CA PHE A 24 -8.26 -8.00 7.56
C PHE A 24 -9.57 -8.30 8.30
N LEU A 25 -10.44 -7.32 8.47
CA LEU A 25 -11.71 -7.48 9.20
C LEU A 25 -12.81 -8.12 8.35
N LEU A 26 -12.90 -7.74 7.08
CA LEU A 26 -13.97 -8.09 6.14
C LEU A 26 -13.38 -8.65 4.82
N PRO A 27 -12.63 -9.77 4.86
CA PRO A 27 -11.88 -10.27 3.70
C PRO A 27 -12.76 -10.56 2.48
N LYS A 28 -13.95 -11.15 2.66
CA LYS A 28 -14.87 -11.44 1.55
C LYS A 28 -15.37 -10.17 0.86
N LEU A 29 -15.62 -9.10 1.62
CA LEU A 29 -16.04 -7.82 1.05
C LEU A 29 -14.93 -7.22 0.21
N MET A 30 -13.73 -7.10 0.76
CA MET A 30 -12.61 -6.44 0.08
C MET A 30 -12.06 -7.27 -1.09
N LEU A 31 -11.82 -8.55 -0.89
CA LEU A 31 -11.23 -9.41 -1.93
C LEU A 31 -12.22 -9.67 -3.06
N GLU A 32 -13.44 -10.13 -2.74
CA GLU A 32 -14.37 -10.59 -3.79
C GLU A 32 -15.23 -9.46 -4.37
N LYS A 33 -15.76 -8.55 -3.53
CA LYS A 33 -16.69 -7.51 -4.02
C LYS A 33 -15.99 -6.25 -4.52
N VAL A 34 -14.94 -5.81 -3.82
CA VAL A 34 -14.20 -4.59 -4.20
C VAL A 34 -13.13 -4.91 -5.25
N ASN A 35 -12.30 -5.91 -4.98
CA ASN A 35 -11.16 -6.24 -5.84
C ASN A 35 -11.47 -7.31 -6.91
N GLU A 36 -12.64 -7.95 -6.88
CA GLU A 36 -13.01 -9.05 -7.80
C GLU A 36 -12.00 -10.21 -7.82
N VAL A 37 -11.25 -10.39 -6.73
CA VAL A 37 -10.28 -11.48 -6.51
C VAL A 37 -10.96 -12.61 -5.74
N LYS A 38 -11.20 -13.73 -6.43
CA LYS A 38 -11.73 -14.94 -5.81
C LYS A 38 -10.60 -15.82 -5.27
N ILE A 39 -10.58 -16.04 -3.95
CA ILE A 39 -9.66 -16.96 -3.30
C ILE A 39 -10.43 -18.17 -2.78
N SER A 40 -10.30 -19.29 -3.50
CA SER A 40 -11.05 -20.53 -3.20
C SER A 40 -10.45 -21.36 -2.07
N SER A 41 -9.14 -21.23 -1.80
CA SER A 41 -8.47 -22.02 -0.76
C SER A 41 -8.55 -21.33 0.62
N PRO A 42 -8.82 -22.09 1.71
CA PRO A 42 -8.78 -21.54 3.07
C PRO A 42 -7.42 -20.94 3.43
N ALA A 43 -6.33 -21.59 3.01
CA ALA A 43 -4.97 -21.09 3.21
C ALA A 43 -4.74 -19.75 2.48
N GLY A 44 -5.21 -19.62 1.24
CA GLY A 44 -5.10 -18.37 0.49
C GLY A 44 -5.86 -17.24 1.18
N GLN A 45 -7.06 -17.50 1.69
CA GLN A 45 -7.83 -16.50 2.44
C GLN A 45 -7.12 -16.08 3.72
N PHE A 46 -6.53 -17.03 4.45
CA PHE A 46 -5.74 -16.74 5.64
C PHE A 46 -4.57 -15.80 5.34
N TYR A 47 -3.76 -16.11 4.32
CA TYR A 47 -2.62 -15.27 3.93
C TYR A 47 -3.06 -13.91 3.39
N ALA A 48 -4.11 -13.84 2.58
CA ALA A 48 -4.62 -12.57 2.05
C ALA A 48 -5.17 -11.66 3.17
N ARG A 49 -5.82 -12.25 4.17
CA ARG A 49 -6.29 -11.54 5.37
C ARG A 49 -5.10 -10.99 6.17
N HIS A 50 -4.12 -11.84 6.47
CA HIS A 50 -2.91 -11.42 7.18
C HIS A 50 -2.12 -10.34 6.42
N TRP A 51 -1.99 -10.45 5.10
CA TRP A 51 -1.37 -9.43 4.27
C TRP A 51 -2.08 -8.07 4.40
N GLY A 52 -3.41 -8.04 4.49
CA GLY A 52 -4.17 -6.82 4.78
C GLY A 52 -3.77 -6.16 6.10
N LEU A 53 -3.49 -6.94 7.15
CA LEU A 53 -3.00 -6.43 8.44
C LEU A 53 -1.59 -5.85 8.33
N VAL A 54 -0.69 -6.49 7.57
CA VAL A 54 0.67 -6.00 7.33
C VAL A 54 0.63 -4.67 6.58
N VAL A 55 -0.19 -4.55 5.54
CA VAL A 55 -0.34 -3.29 4.80
C VAL A 55 -0.96 -2.20 5.67
N PHE A 56 -1.94 -2.54 6.51
CA PHE A 56 -2.46 -1.62 7.52
C PHE A 56 -1.36 -1.10 8.44
N ALA A 57 -0.53 -1.98 8.99
CA ALA A 57 0.56 -1.60 9.90
C ALA A 57 1.54 -0.62 9.22
N VAL A 58 1.91 -0.88 7.96
CA VAL A 58 2.74 0.04 7.17
C VAL A 58 2.03 1.39 6.94
N GLY A 59 0.73 1.38 6.63
CA GLY A 59 -0.07 2.60 6.49
C GLY A 59 -0.11 3.42 7.77
N ALA A 60 -0.34 2.78 8.92
CA ALA A 60 -0.32 3.43 10.23
C ALA A 60 1.06 3.99 10.57
N LEU A 61 2.14 3.27 10.24
CA LEU A 61 3.51 3.75 10.43
C LEU A 61 3.82 4.97 9.54
N LEU A 62 3.34 5.01 8.29
CA LEU A 62 3.45 6.20 7.44
C LEU A 62 2.78 7.41 8.10
N VAL A 63 1.55 7.25 8.61
CA VAL A 63 0.87 8.32 9.36
C VAL A 63 1.69 8.76 10.58
N TYR A 64 2.23 7.81 11.35
CA TYR A 64 3.07 8.09 12.51
C TYR A 64 4.36 8.86 12.14
N ALA A 65 5.00 8.50 11.02
CA ALA A 65 6.17 9.16 10.49
C ALA A 65 5.89 10.63 10.09
N GLY A 66 4.65 10.96 9.72
CA GLY A 66 4.24 12.35 9.50
C GLY A 66 4.45 13.21 10.75
N TYR A 67 4.09 12.69 11.93
CA TYR A 67 4.25 13.37 13.23
C TYR A 67 5.67 13.30 13.81
N LYS A 68 6.45 12.27 13.47
CA LYS A 68 7.76 12.00 14.06
C LYS A 68 8.86 11.97 13.00
N PRO A 69 9.51 13.12 12.70
CA PRO A 69 10.52 13.24 11.66
C PRO A 69 11.66 12.21 11.75
N MET A 70 12.05 11.85 12.97
CA MET A 70 13.12 10.86 13.23
C MET A 70 12.87 9.49 12.57
N TYR A 71 11.62 9.09 12.36
CA TYR A 71 11.27 7.78 11.82
C TYR A 71 10.91 7.79 10.34
N ARG A 72 10.94 8.97 9.67
CA ARG A 72 10.48 9.11 8.28
C ARG A 72 11.24 8.25 7.30
N GLU A 73 12.56 8.41 7.23
CA GLU A 73 13.38 7.71 6.25
C GLU A 73 13.24 6.17 6.30
N PRO A 74 13.39 5.49 7.46
CA PRO A 74 13.27 4.03 7.50
C PRO A 74 11.84 3.54 7.18
N ILE A 75 10.80 4.24 7.64
CA ILE A 75 9.40 3.87 7.39
C ILE A 75 9.05 4.07 5.91
N ILE A 76 9.44 5.20 5.32
CA ILE A 76 9.22 5.49 3.90
C ILE A 76 9.94 4.47 3.03
N LEU A 77 11.18 4.10 3.38
CA LEU A 77 11.93 3.08 2.65
C LEU A 77 11.21 1.72 2.68
N ALA A 78 10.78 1.26 3.86
CA ALA A 78 10.03 0.01 3.99
C ALA A 78 8.72 0.04 3.18
N ALA A 79 7.96 1.13 3.26
CA ALA A 79 6.73 1.30 2.48
C ALA A 79 7.00 1.31 0.97
N THR A 80 8.10 1.95 0.54
CA THR A 80 8.51 2.02 -0.87
C THR A 80 8.84 0.64 -1.40
N ILE A 81 9.63 -0.16 -0.67
CA ILE A 81 9.97 -1.53 -1.06
C ILE A 81 8.70 -2.38 -1.23
N GLY A 82 7.79 -2.34 -0.25
CA GLY A 82 6.54 -3.09 -0.30
C GLY A 82 5.65 -2.70 -1.50
N LYS A 83 5.49 -1.40 -1.74
CA LYS A 83 4.68 -0.88 -2.87
C LYS A 83 5.32 -1.21 -4.23
N VAL A 84 6.63 -1.07 -4.38
CA VAL A 84 7.35 -1.47 -5.61
C VAL A 84 7.15 -2.95 -5.89
N GLY A 85 7.24 -3.82 -4.88
CA GLY A 85 6.97 -5.25 -5.04
C GLY A 85 5.57 -5.53 -5.60
N LEU A 86 4.55 -4.87 -5.07
CA LEU A 86 3.17 -5.01 -5.57
C LEU A 86 3.02 -4.48 -7.00
N ILE A 87 3.61 -3.33 -7.31
CA ILE A 87 3.58 -2.74 -8.66
C ILE A 87 4.18 -3.72 -9.67
N LEU A 88 5.36 -4.28 -9.37
CA LEU A 88 6.04 -5.22 -10.27
C LEU A 88 5.20 -6.49 -10.53
N LEU A 89 4.56 -7.04 -9.49
CA LEU A 89 3.66 -8.18 -9.65
C LEU A 89 2.44 -7.83 -10.52
N LEU A 90 1.81 -6.67 -10.30
CA LEU A 90 0.66 -6.23 -11.09
C LEU A 90 1.05 -5.89 -12.54
N MET A 91 2.27 -5.42 -12.77
CA MET A 91 2.80 -5.22 -14.12
C MET A 91 3.07 -6.55 -14.83
N ALA A 92 3.65 -7.54 -14.15
CA ALA A 92 3.87 -8.88 -14.69
C ALA A 92 2.54 -9.55 -15.11
N ASP A 93 1.49 -9.36 -14.30
CA ASP A 93 0.15 -9.92 -14.53
C ASP A 93 -0.87 -8.91 -15.07
N PHE A 94 -0.40 -7.85 -15.75
CA PHE A 94 -1.24 -6.71 -16.15
C PHE A 94 -2.44 -7.06 -17.03
N LYS A 95 -2.33 -8.15 -17.81
CA LYS A 95 -3.39 -8.65 -18.70
C LYS A 95 -4.29 -9.70 -18.04
N LYS A 96 -3.98 -10.17 -16.83
CA LYS A 96 -4.78 -11.20 -16.14
C LYS A 96 -6.10 -10.60 -15.64
N PRO A 97 -7.22 -11.36 -15.66
CA PRO A 97 -8.52 -10.83 -15.24
C PRO A 97 -8.55 -10.30 -13.80
N TYR A 98 -7.86 -10.98 -12.88
CA TYR A 98 -7.88 -10.65 -11.45
C TYR A 98 -7.14 -9.34 -11.11
N THR A 99 -6.33 -8.78 -12.02
CA THR A 99 -5.63 -7.51 -11.78
C THR A 99 -6.46 -6.29 -12.15
N LYS A 100 -7.62 -6.47 -12.84
CA LYS A 100 -8.42 -5.37 -13.39
C LYS A 100 -8.78 -4.29 -12.35
N LYS A 101 -9.29 -4.68 -11.18
CA LYS A 101 -9.64 -3.74 -10.10
C LYS A 101 -8.43 -3.29 -9.28
N LEU A 102 -7.39 -4.11 -9.23
CA LEU A 102 -6.14 -3.80 -8.52
C LEU A 102 -5.30 -2.72 -9.23
N LYS A 103 -5.57 -2.43 -10.50
CA LYS A 103 -4.88 -1.35 -11.25
C LYS A 103 -5.02 0.01 -10.58
N LEU A 104 -6.15 0.30 -9.94
CA LEU A 104 -6.31 1.57 -9.22
C LEU A 104 -5.30 1.67 -8.05
N ALA A 105 -5.17 0.59 -7.27
CA ALA A 105 -4.16 0.51 -6.22
C ALA A 105 -2.75 0.62 -6.79
N MET A 106 -2.48 -0.01 -7.94
CA MET A 106 -1.21 0.09 -8.64
C MET A 106 -0.84 1.55 -9.00
N TYR A 107 -1.77 2.31 -9.61
CA TYR A 107 -1.52 3.70 -9.98
C TYR A 107 -1.32 4.60 -8.75
N PHE A 108 -2.14 4.40 -7.71
CA PHE A 108 -1.95 5.08 -6.43
C PHE A 108 -0.56 4.80 -5.84
N ASP A 109 -0.14 3.53 -5.85
CA ASP A 109 1.16 3.14 -5.33
C ASP A 109 2.31 3.67 -6.16
N MET A 110 2.17 3.77 -7.50
CA MET A 110 3.17 4.43 -8.35
C MET A 110 3.38 5.88 -7.93
N VAL A 111 2.29 6.64 -7.73
CA VAL A 111 2.39 8.03 -7.27
C VAL A 111 3.06 8.12 -5.91
N CYS A 112 2.66 7.26 -4.96
CA CYS A 112 3.27 7.20 -3.63
C CYS A 112 4.78 6.92 -3.72
N VAL A 113 5.17 5.90 -4.48
CA VAL A 113 6.57 5.51 -4.66
C VAL A 113 7.39 6.63 -5.29
N THR A 114 6.86 7.31 -6.31
CA THR A 114 7.55 8.47 -6.91
C THR A 114 7.79 9.56 -5.87
N LEU A 115 6.77 9.95 -5.10
CA LEU A 115 6.92 10.95 -4.04
C LEU A 115 7.92 10.50 -2.97
N TYR A 116 7.85 9.25 -2.54
CA TYR A 116 8.75 8.70 -1.52
C TYR A 116 10.20 8.68 -1.99
N ILE A 117 10.46 8.27 -3.24
CA ILE A 117 11.79 8.27 -3.83
C ILE A 117 12.33 9.69 -3.93
N LEU A 118 11.53 10.66 -4.40
CA LEU A 118 11.95 12.07 -4.46
C LEU A 118 12.33 12.60 -3.08
N TYR A 119 11.56 12.27 -2.05
CA TYR A 119 11.91 12.61 -0.66
C TYR A 119 13.21 11.95 -0.19
N LEU A 120 13.35 10.64 -0.39
CA LEU A 120 14.52 9.86 0.06
C LEU A 120 15.80 10.32 -0.64
N LEU A 121 15.71 10.71 -1.91
CA LEU A 121 16.83 11.26 -2.69
C LEU A 121 17.08 12.74 -2.41
N LYS A 122 16.23 13.39 -1.59
CA LYS A 122 16.31 14.80 -1.20
C LYS A 122 16.23 15.75 -2.41
N VAL A 123 15.42 15.37 -3.42
CA VAL A 123 15.19 16.12 -4.67
C VAL A 123 14.01 17.10 -4.53
#